data_AF-A0A7D6ZHB3-F1
#
_entry.id   AF-A0A7D6ZHB3-F1
#
_cell.length_a   1.000
_cell.length_b   1.000
_cell.length_c   1.000
_cell.angle_alpha   90.00
_cell.angle_beta   90.00
_cell.angle_gamma   90.00
#
_symmetry.space_group_name_H-M   'P 1'
#
loop_
_entity.id
_entity.type
_entity.pdbx_description
1 polymer ?
#
loop_
_entity_poly.entity_id
_entity_poly.type
_entity_poly.pdbx_seq_one_letter_code
_entity_poly.pdbx_strand_id
1 'polypeptide(L)'
;MVRDSQRSRVYDAEGLVRGMFERADEFGARTVELHGSQLTLPIERRFASVDSIQDYVNRVLALNWVRARWERAATPITVRSRAGTKAAHYECEGAVLAVPLHARGTAWALRELVVLHEIAHHLDPNPGDSAAHGPEFCDRYLELLDGVVGPEAALLMRTTMFDCGVRI
;
A
#
# COMPACT_ATOMS: atom_id res chain seq x y z
N MET A 1 -8.13 -19.08 -10.80
CA MET A 1 -7.52 -18.13 -9.85
C MET A 1 -6.24 -18.75 -9.30
N VAL A 2 -5.11 -18.08 -9.51
CA VAL A 2 -3.81 -18.55 -9.01
C VAL A 2 -3.79 -18.51 -7.48
N ARG A 3 -3.17 -19.51 -6.85
CA ARG A 3 -3.10 -19.61 -5.39
C ARG A 3 -2.22 -18.49 -4.82
N ASP A 4 -2.81 -17.71 -3.91
CA ASP A 4 -2.13 -16.60 -3.23
C ASP A 4 -1.28 -17.08 -2.02
N SER A 5 -0.16 -17.73 -2.33
CA SER A 5 0.68 -18.44 -1.34
C SER A 5 1.59 -17.55 -0.49
N GLN A 6 1.81 -16.29 -0.87
CA GLN A 6 2.67 -15.36 -0.12
C GLN A 6 1.90 -14.33 0.71
N ARG A 7 0.57 -14.27 0.58
CA ARG A 7 -0.29 -13.27 1.24
C ARG A 7 0.03 -13.01 2.71
N SER A 8 0.17 -14.06 3.51
CA SER A 8 0.48 -13.90 4.94
C SER A 8 1.82 -13.20 5.14
N ARG A 9 2.86 -13.60 4.40
CA ARG A 9 4.20 -13.01 4.50
C ARG A 9 4.22 -11.54 4.06
N VAL A 10 3.43 -11.19 3.04
CA VAL A 10 3.28 -9.80 2.60
C VAL A 10 2.60 -8.96 3.70
N TYR A 11 1.51 -9.46 4.29
CA TYR A 11 0.85 -8.75 5.40
C TYR A 11 1.71 -8.67 6.66
N ASP A 12 2.53 -9.69 6.96
CA ASP A 12 3.49 -9.66 8.05
C ASP A 12 4.52 -8.53 7.84
N ALA A 13 5.06 -8.41 6.61
CA ALA A 13 5.99 -7.34 6.25
C ALA A 13 5.34 -5.95 6.37
N GLU A 14 4.14 -5.78 5.81
CA GLU A 14 3.39 -4.51 5.92
C GLU A 14 3.07 -4.14 7.36
N GLY A 15 2.77 -5.14 8.20
CA GLY A 15 2.54 -4.95 9.63
C GLY A 15 3.78 -4.43 10.35
N LEU A 16 4.96 -5.01 10.07
CA LEU A 16 6.23 -4.57 10.65
C LEU A 16 6.59 -3.14 10.22
N VAL A 17 6.49 -2.83 8.93
CA VAL A 17 6.77 -1.48 8.40
C VAL A 17 5.83 -0.45 9.02
N ARG A 18 4.52 -0.74 9.06
CA ARG A 18 3.55 0.16 9.69
C ARG A 18 3.88 0.41 11.16
N GLY A 19 4.28 -0.63 11.91
CA GLY A 19 4.72 -0.47 13.29
C GLY A 19 5.97 0.42 13.44
N MET A 20 6.87 0.44 12.45
CA MET A 20 8.02 1.36 12.45
C MET A 20 7.60 2.82 12.22
N PHE A 21 6.70 3.08 11.28
CA PHE A 21 6.14 4.42 11.04
C PHE A 21 5.36 4.93 12.26
N GLU A 22 4.59 4.06 12.92
CA GLU A 22 3.84 4.41 14.14
C GLU A 22 4.77 4.82 15.28
N ARG A 23 5.85 4.05 15.53
CA ARG A 23 6.85 4.41 16.54
C ARG A 23 7.59 5.70 16.19
N ALA A 24 7.92 5.90 14.92
CA ALA A 24 8.57 7.13 14.47
C ALA A 24 7.71 8.38 14.71
N ASP A 25 6.38 8.27 14.51
CA ASP A 25 5.42 9.33 14.87
C ASP A 25 5.32 9.52 16.39
N GLU A 26 5.22 8.42 17.15
CA GLU A 26 5.01 8.44 18.61
C GLU A 26 6.18 9.09 19.36
N PHE A 27 7.42 8.74 19.00
CA PHE A 27 8.61 9.23 19.68
C PHE A 27 9.23 10.50 19.06
N GLY A 28 8.68 10.98 17.94
CA GLY A 28 9.22 12.13 17.21
C GLY A 28 10.61 11.90 16.61
N ALA A 29 11.09 10.66 16.57
CA ALA A 29 12.39 10.25 16.05
C ALA A 29 12.18 9.36 14.82
N ARG A 30 12.47 9.89 13.63
CA ARG A 30 12.23 9.19 12.35
C ARG A 30 13.43 8.44 11.79
N THR A 31 14.60 8.56 12.41
CA THR A 31 15.77 7.80 12.01
C THR A 31 15.72 6.41 12.62
N VAL A 32 15.73 5.37 11.77
CA VAL A 32 15.70 3.96 12.17
C VAL A 32 16.95 3.25 11.65
N GLU A 33 17.38 2.22 12.38
CA GLU A 33 18.43 1.30 11.94
C GLU A 33 17.81 0.15 11.13
N LEU A 34 18.32 -0.09 9.93
CA LEU A 34 17.94 -1.18 9.03
C LEU A 34 19.22 -1.88 8.57
N HIS A 35 19.47 -3.10 9.07
CA HIS A 35 20.65 -3.90 8.70
C HIS A 35 21.98 -3.13 8.78
N GLY A 36 22.13 -2.28 9.80
CA GLY A 36 23.33 -1.46 10.05
C GLY A 36 23.41 -0.16 9.24
N SER A 37 22.36 0.17 8.47
CA SER A 37 22.20 1.47 7.81
C SER A 37 21.19 2.33 8.57
N GLN A 38 21.40 3.65 8.56
CA GLN A 38 20.43 4.61 9.08
C GLN A 38 19.53 5.13 7.96
N LEU A 39 18.23 4.99 8.13
CA LEU A 39 17.23 5.59 7.25
C LEU A 39 16.39 6.61 8.01
N THR A 40 16.17 7.76 7.40
CA THR A 40 15.18 8.72 7.89
C THR A 40 13.85 8.43 7.20
N LEU A 41 12.87 7.94 7.96
CA LEU A 41 11.57 7.60 7.40
C LEU A 41 10.83 8.87 6.94
N PRO A 42 10.25 8.89 5.72
CA PRO A 42 9.36 9.96 5.30
C PRO A 42 8.10 9.97 6.17
N ILE A 43 7.33 11.04 6.12
CA ILE A 43 6.03 11.12 6.83
C ILE A 43 5.00 10.32 6.03
N GLU A 44 4.33 9.37 6.68
CA GLU A 44 3.17 8.68 6.09
C GLU A 44 1.94 9.59 6.14
N ARG A 45 1.27 9.80 5.00
CA ARG A 45 0.02 10.54 4.99
C ARG A 45 -1.08 9.74 5.70
N ARG A 46 -1.91 10.45 6.47
CA ARG A 46 -3.12 9.91 7.10
C ARG A 46 -4.34 10.63 6.55
N PHE A 47 -5.43 9.88 6.40
CA PHE A 47 -6.67 10.38 5.80
C PHE A 47 -7.75 10.54 6.87
N ALA A 48 -8.63 11.52 6.69
CA ALA A 48 -9.72 11.80 7.63
C ALA A 48 -11.09 11.35 7.10
N SER A 49 -11.21 11.10 5.79
CA SER A 49 -12.47 10.79 5.13
C SER A 49 -12.28 9.98 3.85
N VAL A 50 -13.37 9.38 3.37
CA VAL A 50 -13.44 8.77 2.02
C VAL A 50 -13.02 9.76 0.94
N ASP A 51 -13.50 11.00 1.02
CA ASP A 51 -13.21 12.04 0.02
C ASP A 51 -11.71 12.34 -0.03
N SER A 52 -11.04 12.44 1.13
CA SER A 52 -9.58 12.65 1.16
C SER A 52 -8.79 11.49 0.56
N ILE A 53 -9.30 10.26 0.65
CA ILE A 53 -8.71 9.09 -0.01
C ILE A 53 -8.99 9.14 -1.52
N GLN A 54 -10.21 9.48 -1.92
CA GLN A 54 -10.59 9.62 -3.34
C GLN A 54 -9.69 10.64 -4.05
N ASP A 55 -9.46 11.81 -3.45
CA ASP A 55 -8.58 12.84 -3.99
C ASP A 55 -7.14 12.35 -4.11
N TYR A 56 -6.64 11.65 -3.10
CA TYR A 56 -5.29 11.09 -3.11
C TYR A 56 -5.13 10.04 -4.21
N VAL A 57 -6.06 9.10 -4.32
CA VAL A 57 -6.06 8.05 -5.35
C VAL A 57 -6.08 8.69 -6.75
N ASN A 58 -6.95 9.67 -6.97
CA ASN A 58 -7.04 10.39 -8.24
C ASN A 58 -5.69 11.06 -8.60
N ARG A 59 -5.01 11.66 -7.62
CA ARG A 59 -3.70 12.29 -7.83
C ARG A 59 -2.60 11.27 -8.15
N VAL A 60 -2.56 10.13 -7.45
CA VAL A 60 -1.59 9.06 -7.72
C VAL A 60 -1.79 8.51 -9.14
N LEU A 61 -3.01 8.18 -9.54
CA LEU A 61 -3.32 7.70 -10.90
C LEU A 61 -3.09 8.78 -11.97
N ALA A 62 -3.04 10.06 -11.59
CA ALA A 62 -2.75 11.17 -12.49
C ALA A 62 -1.25 11.46 -12.68
N LEU A 63 -0.36 10.85 -11.90
CA LEU A 63 1.08 11.03 -12.05
C LEU A 63 1.52 10.54 -13.43
N ASN A 64 2.32 11.36 -14.13
CA ASN A 64 2.76 11.06 -15.50
C ASN A 64 3.49 9.71 -15.59
N TRP A 65 4.33 9.41 -14.60
CA TRP A 65 5.10 8.16 -14.57
C TRP A 65 4.19 6.94 -14.32
N VAL A 66 3.17 7.07 -13.47
CA VAL A 66 2.17 6.01 -13.22
C VAL A 66 1.39 5.71 -14.50
N ARG A 67 0.91 6.76 -15.19
CA ARG A 67 0.18 6.61 -16.47
C ARG A 67 1.03 6.03 -17.59
N ALA A 68 2.32 6.38 -17.64
CA ALA A 68 3.25 5.83 -18.61
C ALA A 68 3.59 4.36 -18.33
N ARG A 69 3.59 3.97 -17.04
CA ARG A 69 3.98 2.62 -16.59
C ARG A 69 2.84 1.61 -16.64
N TRP A 70 1.61 2.04 -16.35
CA TRP A 70 0.44 1.17 -16.25
C TRP A 70 -0.76 1.76 -16.98
N GLU A 71 -1.17 1.14 -18.10
CA GLU A 71 -2.36 1.54 -18.87
C GLU A 71 -3.63 1.56 -18.00
N ARG A 72 -3.71 0.66 -17.01
CA ARG A 72 -4.83 0.53 -16.09
C ARG A 72 -5.11 1.80 -15.28
N ALA A 73 -4.11 2.68 -15.10
CA ALA A 73 -4.27 3.98 -14.44
C ALA A 73 -5.25 4.93 -15.14
N ALA A 74 -5.62 4.66 -16.41
CA ALA A 74 -6.68 5.39 -17.10
C ALA A 74 -8.08 5.05 -16.58
N THR A 75 -8.24 3.94 -15.86
CA THR A 75 -9.51 3.55 -15.22
C THR A 75 -9.60 4.18 -13.84
N PRO A 76 -10.60 5.04 -13.56
CA PRO A 76 -10.72 5.65 -12.24
C PRO A 76 -11.09 4.61 -11.18
N ILE A 77 -10.59 4.80 -9.96
CA ILE A 77 -11.04 4.07 -8.77
C ILE A 77 -12.17 4.87 -8.11
N THR A 78 -13.25 4.20 -7.74
CA THR A 78 -14.28 4.77 -6.84
C THR A 78 -13.96 4.35 -5.41
N VAL A 79 -13.74 5.31 -4.52
CA VAL A 79 -13.53 5.05 -3.09
C VAL A 79 -14.88 5.07 -2.38
N ARG A 80 -15.14 4.07 -1.56
CA ARG A 80 -16.41 3.92 -0.84
C ARG A 80 -16.17 3.51 0.60
N SER A 81 -17.00 4.01 1.52
CA SER A 81 -17.03 3.51 2.88
C SER A 81 -17.67 2.12 2.94
N ARG A 82 -17.16 1.27 3.84
CA ARG A 82 -17.79 -0.02 4.17
C ARG A 82 -17.97 -0.17 5.67
N ALA A 83 -19.01 -0.89 6.05
CA ALA A 83 -19.20 -1.36 7.42
C ALA A 83 -18.33 -2.60 7.69
N GLY A 84 -17.83 -2.72 8.92
CA GLY A 84 -17.10 -3.89 9.41
C GLY A 84 -15.64 -3.61 9.79
N THR A 85 -15.02 -4.62 10.40
CA THR A 85 -13.64 -4.55 10.91
C THR A 85 -12.59 -5.11 9.95
N LYS A 86 -13.02 -5.60 8.77
CA LYS A 86 -12.11 -6.13 7.76
C LYS A 86 -11.32 -4.98 7.13
N ALA A 87 -10.11 -5.29 6.70
CA ALA A 87 -9.21 -4.37 6.00
C ALA A 87 -9.89 -3.62 4.85
N ALA A 88 -9.27 -2.51 4.45
CA ALA A 88 -9.53 -1.99 3.11
C ALA A 88 -9.26 -3.09 2.08
N HIS A 89 -9.99 -3.05 0.96
CA HIS A 89 -9.75 -3.96 -0.16
C HIS A 89 -10.24 -3.33 -1.46
N TYR A 90 -9.54 -3.66 -2.55
CA TYR A 90 -9.93 -3.32 -3.91
C TYR A 90 -10.82 -4.42 -4.53
N GLU A 91 -11.88 -3.99 -5.21
CA GLU A 91 -12.84 -4.82 -5.94
C GLU A 91 -12.66 -4.55 -7.44
N CYS A 92 -12.09 -5.53 -8.16
CA CYS A 92 -11.71 -5.36 -9.56
C CYS A 92 -12.92 -5.12 -10.50
N GLU A 93 -14.04 -5.78 -10.28
CA GLU A 93 -15.22 -5.73 -11.18
C GLU A 93 -15.80 -4.32 -11.30
N GLY A 94 -15.82 -3.55 -10.21
CA GLY A 94 -16.35 -2.18 -10.18
C GLY A 94 -15.29 -1.09 -10.05
N ALA A 95 -14.00 -1.46 -10.05
CA ALA A 95 -12.90 -0.58 -9.66
C ALA A 95 -13.17 0.18 -8.35
N VAL A 96 -13.60 -0.54 -7.31
CA VAL A 96 -13.98 0.05 -6.03
C VAL A 96 -12.92 -0.21 -4.98
N LEU A 97 -12.45 0.85 -4.31
CA LEU A 97 -11.63 0.74 -3.11
C LEU A 97 -12.54 0.93 -1.89
N ALA A 98 -12.83 -0.17 -1.19
CA ALA A 98 -13.74 -0.18 -0.06
C ALA A 98 -12.97 0.00 1.27
N VAL A 99 -13.20 1.11 1.97
CA VAL A 99 -12.44 1.49 3.18
C VAL A 99 -13.30 1.42 4.44
N PRO A 100 -12.86 0.75 5.52
CA PRO A 100 -13.53 0.83 6.81
C PRO A 100 -13.24 2.19 7.46
N LEU A 101 -14.27 3.02 7.65
CA LEU A 101 -14.11 4.33 8.30
C LEU A 101 -13.77 4.21 9.80
N HIS A 102 -14.17 3.11 10.45
CA HIS A 102 -13.91 2.85 11.87
C HIS A 102 -13.69 1.36 12.10
N ALA A 103 -12.47 0.95 12.43
CA ALA A 103 -12.18 -0.40 12.90
C ALA A 103 -11.69 -0.34 14.36
N ARG A 104 -12.56 -0.73 15.30
CA ARG A 104 -12.26 -0.82 16.74
C ARG A 104 -11.58 0.43 17.35
N GLY A 105 -12.05 1.62 16.98
CA GLY A 105 -11.51 2.89 17.51
C GLY A 105 -10.14 3.31 16.98
N THR A 106 -9.59 2.60 15.99
CA THR A 106 -8.31 2.93 15.35
C THR A 106 -8.53 3.22 13.86
N ALA A 107 -8.02 4.37 13.39
CA ALA A 107 -8.08 4.80 12.00
C ALA A 107 -7.03 4.09 11.11
N TRP A 108 -6.69 2.84 11.41
CA TRP A 108 -5.53 2.15 10.83
C TRP A 108 -5.62 1.99 9.29
N ALA A 109 -6.83 1.89 8.75
CA ALA A 109 -7.07 1.78 7.31
C ALA A 109 -7.01 3.13 6.56
N LEU A 110 -6.95 4.25 7.29
CA LEU A 110 -6.88 5.59 6.72
C LEU A 110 -5.42 6.04 6.60
N ARG A 111 -4.58 5.19 6.00
CA ARG A 111 -3.13 5.36 5.89
C ARG A 111 -2.65 5.19 4.46
N GLU A 112 -1.62 5.94 4.11
CA GLU A 112 -1.03 5.95 2.77
C GLU A 112 -0.56 4.58 2.29
N LEU A 113 0.14 3.81 3.14
CA LEU A 113 0.63 2.48 2.75
C LEU A 113 -0.52 1.53 2.40
N VAL A 114 -1.64 1.59 3.13
CA VAL A 114 -2.83 0.79 2.85
C VAL A 114 -3.47 1.22 1.53
N VAL A 115 -3.58 2.53 1.27
CA VAL A 115 -4.15 3.01 0.01
C VAL A 115 -3.27 2.62 -1.19
N LEU A 116 -1.94 2.71 -1.05
CA LEU A 116 -1.00 2.30 -2.11
C LEU A 116 -1.01 0.79 -2.35
N HIS A 117 -1.21 -0.04 -1.33
CA HIS A 117 -1.45 -1.48 -1.49
C HIS A 117 -2.67 -1.73 -2.39
N GLU A 118 -3.79 -1.05 -2.14
CA GLU A 118 -4.99 -1.24 -2.95
C GLU A 118 -4.84 -0.66 -4.37
N ILE A 119 -4.11 0.44 -4.54
CA ILE A 119 -3.75 0.95 -5.86
C ILE A 119 -2.86 -0.07 -6.60
N ALA A 120 -1.94 -0.75 -5.92
CA ALA A 120 -1.12 -1.79 -6.54
C ALA A 120 -2.01 -2.90 -7.12
N HIS A 121 -3.03 -3.39 -6.39
CA HIS A 121 -4.02 -4.33 -6.91
C HIS A 121 -4.79 -3.77 -8.11
N HIS A 122 -5.19 -2.50 -8.05
CA HIS A 122 -5.90 -1.85 -9.15
C HIS A 122 -5.08 -1.80 -10.43
N LEU A 123 -3.78 -1.52 -10.34
CA LEU A 123 -2.89 -1.38 -11.48
C LEU A 123 -2.51 -2.71 -12.15
N ASP A 124 -3.16 -3.82 -11.77
CA ASP A 124 -2.97 -5.10 -12.42
C ASP A 124 -3.50 -5.04 -13.85
N PRO A 125 -2.66 -5.25 -14.87
CA PRO A 125 -3.15 -5.29 -16.24
C PRO A 125 -4.04 -6.50 -16.50
N ASN A 126 -3.80 -7.62 -15.81
CA ASN A 126 -4.52 -8.88 -16.02
C ASN A 126 -4.97 -9.50 -14.68
N PRO A 127 -5.99 -8.90 -14.03
CA PRO A 127 -6.49 -9.41 -12.75
C PRO A 127 -6.90 -10.88 -12.84
N GLY A 128 -6.23 -11.73 -12.06
CA GLY A 128 -6.53 -13.16 -11.96
C GLY A 128 -5.54 -14.11 -12.65
N ASP A 129 -4.64 -13.57 -13.49
CA ASP A 129 -3.58 -14.34 -14.17
C ASP A 129 -2.40 -14.66 -13.24
N SER A 130 -2.15 -13.79 -12.25
CA SER A 130 -1.14 -14.00 -11.20
C SER A 130 -1.79 -14.07 -9.81
N ALA A 131 -1.02 -14.53 -8.82
CA ALA A 131 -1.43 -14.48 -7.42
C ALA A 131 -1.59 -13.03 -6.97
N ALA A 132 -2.64 -12.72 -6.21
CA ALA A 132 -2.91 -11.35 -5.75
C ALA A 132 -1.74 -10.73 -4.98
N HIS A 133 -0.98 -11.51 -4.20
CA HIS A 133 0.22 -11.06 -3.51
C HIS A 133 1.47 -11.81 -4.02
N GLY A 134 1.53 -12.04 -5.33
CA GLY A 134 2.68 -12.60 -6.02
C GLY A 134 3.83 -11.59 -6.19
N PRO A 135 4.96 -12.02 -6.79
CA PRO A 135 6.08 -11.13 -7.12
C PRO A 135 5.66 -9.90 -7.93
N GLU A 136 4.75 -10.05 -8.89
CA GLU A 136 4.25 -8.97 -9.76
C GLU A 136 3.45 -7.91 -9.00
N PHE A 137 2.78 -8.29 -7.90
CA PHE A 137 2.17 -7.36 -6.98
C PHE A 137 3.23 -6.63 -6.16
N CYS A 138 4.21 -7.37 -5.62
CA CYS A 138 5.27 -6.80 -4.78
C CYS A 138 6.10 -5.78 -5.55
N ASP A 139 6.45 -6.08 -6.81
CA ASP A 139 7.17 -5.15 -7.71
C ASP A 139 6.39 -3.85 -7.90
N ARG A 140 5.11 -3.92 -8.28
CA ARG A 140 4.23 -2.74 -8.42
C ARG A 140 4.12 -1.94 -7.13
N TYR A 141 3.90 -2.61 -6.00
CA TYR A 141 3.75 -1.94 -4.72
C TYR A 141 5.04 -1.23 -4.31
N LEU A 142 6.20 -1.84 -4.52
CA LEU A 142 7.50 -1.22 -4.26
C LEU A 142 7.79 -0.04 -5.19
N GLU A 143 7.44 -0.13 -6.48
CA GLU A 143 7.58 0.97 -7.44
C GLU A 143 6.68 2.17 -7.05
N LEU A 144 5.45 1.89 -6.57
CA LEU A 144 4.56 2.92 -6.01
C LEU A 144 5.13 3.56 -4.74
N LEU A 145 5.65 2.78 -3.80
CA LEU A 145 6.24 3.32 -2.58
C LEU A 145 7.44 4.23 -2.89
N ASP A 146 8.30 3.81 -3.81
CA ASP A 146 9.49 4.55 -4.22
C ASP A 146 9.12 5.92 -4.81
N GLY A 147 8.18 5.92 -5.76
CA GLY A 147 7.78 7.13 -6.47
C GLY A 147 6.80 8.05 -5.72
N VAL A 148 6.08 7.57 -4.70
CA VAL A 148 5.03 8.36 -4.01
C VAL A 148 5.39 8.71 -2.57
N VAL A 149 5.98 7.78 -1.83
CA VAL A 149 6.33 7.95 -0.41
C VAL A 149 7.80 8.34 -0.29
N GLY A 150 8.67 7.64 -1.02
CA GLY A 150 10.09 7.90 -1.09
C GLY A 150 10.92 6.61 -1.09
N PRO A 151 12.18 6.69 -1.56
CA PRO A 151 13.06 5.54 -1.69
C PRO A 151 13.35 4.86 -0.34
N GLU A 152 13.35 5.59 0.77
CA GLU A 152 13.54 5.03 2.11
C GLU A 152 12.38 4.10 2.50
N ALA A 153 11.14 4.45 2.16
CA ALA A 153 9.97 3.61 2.43
C ALA A 153 9.98 2.35 1.55
N ALA A 154 10.37 2.49 0.29
CA ALA A 154 10.52 1.35 -0.62
C ALA A 154 11.64 0.41 -0.19
N LEU A 155 12.81 0.93 0.20
CA LEU A 155 13.92 0.13 0.71
C LEU A 155 13.53 -0.61 1.99
N LEU A 156 12.86 0.08 2.92
CA LEU A 156 12.37 -0.54 4.14
C LEU A 156 11.37 -1.66 3.85
N MET A 157 10.38 -1.42 2.98
CA MET A 157 9.39 -2.44 2.61
C MET A 157 10.04 -3.63 1.91
N ARG A 158 10.93 -3.40 0.94
CA ARG A 158 11.63 -4.45 0.19
C ARG A 158 12.43 -5.35 1.12
N THR A 159 13.16 -4.75 2.04
CA THR A 159 13.99 -5.48 3.01
C THR A 159 13.13 -6.27 3.99
N THR A 160 12.05 -5.67 4.47
CA THR A 160 11.11 -6.37 5.38
C THR A 160 10.38 -7.52 4.67
N MET A 161 9.98 -7.35 3.40
CA MET A 161 9.43 -8.42 2.57
C MET A 161 10.42 -9.57 2.43
N PHE A 162 11.70 -9.27 2.16
CA PHE A 162 12.76 -10.28 2.12
C PHE A 162 12.91 -11.02 3.46
N ASP A 163 12.94 -10.30 4.58
CA ASP A 163 13.04 -10.88 5.93
C ASP A 163 11.82 -11.76 6.29
N CYS A 164 10.63 -11.42 5.79
CA CYS A 164 9.43 -12.25 5.88
C CYS A 164 9.40 -13.41 4.87
N GLY A 165 10.43 -13.55 4.03
CA GLY A 165 10.57 -14.59 3.03
C GLY A 165 9.67 -14.43 1.81
N VAL A 166 9.20 -13.21 1.51
CA VAL A 166 8.44 -12.90 0.28
C VAL A 166 9.38 -12.97 -0.93
N ARG A 167 8.93 -13.62 -2.01
CA ARG A 167 9.59 -13.53 -3.32
C ARG A 167 9.08 -12.30 -4.04
N ILE A 168 10.02 -11.45 -4.43
CA ILE A 168 9.84 -10.19 -5.17
C ILE A 168 10.42 -10.39 -6.57
#